data_AF-A0A2M8NSU3-F1
#
_entry.id   AF-A0A2M8NSU3-F1
#
_cell.length_a   1.000
_cell.length_b   1.000
_cell.length_c   1.000
_cell.angle_alpha   90.00
_cell.angle_beta   90.00
_cell.angle_gamma   90.00
#
_symmetry.space_group_name_H-M   'P 1'
#
loop_
_entity.id
_entity.type
_entity.pdbx_description
1 polymer ?
#
loop_
_entity_poly.entity_id
_entity_poly.type
_entity_poly.pdbx_seq_one_letter_code
_entity_poly.pdbx_strand_id
1 'polypeptide(L)'
;TLASAPGSFNAFESKSVLLKILAQGQIPSLAWSVIDISTEETRRYGAFVPTREMIYLLSFYDQFAQSHRLWSPNSTHLVYGEVTSDGQSFVSIVDTTRPVSIPLNIADGVIGIWSFS
;
A
#
# COMPACT_ATOMS: atom_id res chain seq x y z
N THR A 1 4.79 -28.46 20.16
CA THR A 1 3.75 -27.43 20.10
C THR A 1 4.44 -26.08 20.14
N LEU A 2 4.75 -25.50 18.97
CA LEU A 2 5.54 -24.26 18.89
C LEU A 2 4.59 -23.07 18.78
N ALA A 3 4.66 -22.18 19.78
CA ALA A 3 3.89 -20.95 19.83
C ALA A 3 4.38 -19.97 18.75
N SER A 4 3.44 -19.32 18.05
CA SER A 4 3.77 -18.25 17.12
C SER A 4 4.31 -17.04 17.88
N ALA A 5 5.36 -16.42 17.35
CA ALA A 5 5.95 -15.22 17.93
C ALA A 5 4.96 -14.03 17.88
N PRO A 6 4.96 -13.13 18.89
CA PRO A 6 4.21 -11.88 18.82
C PRO A 6 4.64 -11.08 17.59
N GLY A 7 3.71 -10.75 16.71
CA GLY A 7 3.98 -10.02 15.46
C GLY A 7 4.03 -10.89 14.19
N SER A 8 3.73 -12.18 14.27
CA SER A 8 3.58 -13.02 13.06
C SER A 8 2.22 -12.78 12.41
N PHE A 9 2.22 -12.26 11.17
CA PHE A 9 1.05 -12.22 10.29
C PHE A 9 1.16 -13.34 9.26
N ASN A 10 0.18 -14.26 9.25
CA ASN A 10 0.04 -15.29 8.23
C ASN A 10 -1.15 -14.94 7.32
N ALA A 11 -0.86 -14.56 6.06
CA ALA A 11 -1.84 -14.08 5.08
C ALA A 11 -2.77 -15.17 4.49
N PHE A 12 -2.74 -16.39 5.03
CA PHE A 12 -3.40 -17.57 4.44
C PHE A 12 -4.67 -18.03 5.17
N GLU A 13 -4.97 -17.53 6.38
CA GLU A 13 -6.24 -17.83 7.09
C GLU A 13 -7.28 -16.73 6.87
N SER A 14 -7.68 -16.58 5.60
CA SER A 14 -8.31 -15.35 5.11
C SER A 14 -9.64 -14.97 5.78
N LYS A 15 -10.50 -15.90 6.20
CA LYS A 15 -11.86 -15.52 6.68
C LYS A 15 -11.96 -15.30 8.19
N SER A 16 -11.31 -16.15 8.99
CA SER A 16 -11.33 -16.07 10.46
C SER A 16 -10.43 -14.96 11.00
N VAL A 17 -9.31 -14.69 10.32
CA VAL A 17 -8.39 -13.59 10.66
C VAL A 17 -9.02 -12.25 10.31
N LEU A 18 -9.70 -12.12 9.15
CA LEU A 18 -10.47 -10.91 8.81
C LEU A 18 -11.52 -10.58 9.87
N LEU A 19 -12.31 -11.57 10.31
CA LEU A 19 -13.31 -11.38 11.36
C LEU A 19 -12.69 -10.99 12.71
N LYS A 20 -11.51 -11.55 13.05
CA LYS A 20 -10.77 -11.17 14.26
C LYS A 20 -10.15 -9.78 14.19
N ILE A 21 -9.64 -9.38 13.03
CA ILE A 21 -9.07 -8.05 12.77
C ILE A 21 -10.16 -6.99 12.85
N LEU A 22 -11.34 -7.27 12.27
CA LEU A 22 -12.51 -6.39 12.33
C LEU A 22 -13.04 -6.25 13.78
N ALA A 23 -12.96 -7.32 14.58
CA ALA A 23 -13.33 -7.28 16.00
C ALA A 23 -12.34 -6.52 16.90
N GLN A 24 -11.08 -6.34 16.46
CA GLN A 24 -10.03 -5.66 17.22
C GLN A 24 -9.89 -4.16 16.86
N GLY A 25 -10.69 -3.64 15.92
CA GLY A 25 -10.82 -2.20 15.67
C GLY A 25 -9.65 -1.53 14.92
N GLN A 26 -8.73 -2.29 14.33
CA GLN A 26 -7.71 -1.74 13.42
C GLN A 26 -7.64 -2.59 12.16
N ILE A 27 -8.27 -2.11 11.08
CA ILE A 27 -7.96 -2.60 9.74
C ILE A 27 -6.48 -2.24 9.49
N PRO A 28 -5.61 -3.19 9.10
CA PRO A 28 -4.20 -2.90 8.84
C PRO A 28 -4.11 -1.91 7.68
N SER A 29 -3.90 -0.63 8.01
CA SER A 29 -3.74 0.45 7.05
C SER A 29 -2.26 0.79 6.87
N LEU A 30 -1.86 1.12 5.65
CA LEU A 30 -0.55 1.65 5.32
C LEU A 30 -0.66 3.14 4.99
N ALA A 31 0.46 3.86 5.08
CA ALA A 31 0.56 5.24 4.62
C ALA A 31 1.90 5.44 3.93
N TRP A 32 1.89 6.19 2.84
CA TRP A 32 3.13 6.59 2.18
C TRP A 32 3.82 7.70 2.95
N SER A 33 5.14 7.64 3.03
CA SER A 33 5.99 8.74 3.49
C SER A 33 7.11 8.94 2.49
N VAL A 34 7.34 10.19 2.10
CA VAL A 34 8.39 10.60 1.17
C VAL A 34 9.31 11.55 1.91
N ILE A 35 10.60 11.23 1.94
CA ILE A 35 11.63 12.08 2.52
C ILE A 35 12.36 12.83 1.42
N ASP A 36 12.49 14.14 1.60
CA ASP A 36 13.40 14.96 0.82
C ASP A 36 14.78 14.92 1.48
N ILE A 37 15.76 14.36 0.78
CA ILE A 37 17.10 14.13 1.35
C ILE A 37 17.87 15.46 1.50
N SER A 38 17.56 16.47 0.69
CA SER A 38 18.27 17.75 0.72
C SER A 38 17.83 18.64 1.89
N THR A 39 16.55 18.54 2.26
CA THR A 39 15.94 19.35 3.32
C THR A 39 15.63 18.55 4.59
N GLU A 40 15.76 17.22 4.54
CA GLU A 40 15.34 16.27 5.59
C GLU A 40 13.84 16.31 5.92
N GLU A 41 13.04 17.02 5.11
CA GLU A 41 11.60 17.12 5.30
C GLU A 41 10.92 15.79 4.93
N THR A 42 10.11 15.25 5.83
CA THR A 42 9.30 14.05 5.58
C THR A 42 7.84 14.43 5.39
N ARG A 43 7.28 14.06 4.24
CA ARG A 43 5.87 14.25 3.89
C ARG A 43 5.13 12.93 3.99
N ARG A 44 4.11 12.88 4.84
CA ARG A 44 3.26 11.70 5.05
C ARG A 44 1.90 11.91 4.40
N TYR A 45 1.46 10.94 3.60
CA TYR A 45 0.19 10.98 2.89
C TYR A 45 -0.91 10.23 3.66
N GLY A 46 -2.15 10.33 3.16
CA GLY A 46 -3.30 9.64 3.73
C GLY A 46 -3.08 8.13 3.88
N ALA A 47 -3.64 7.56 4.94
CA ALA A 47 -3.62 6.12 5.14
C ALA A 47 -4.64 5.43 4.22
N PHE A 48 -4.31 4.24 3.75
CA PHE A 48 -5.15 3.39 2.91
C PHE A 48 -5.09 1.94 3.39
N VAL A 49 -6.11 1.15 3.06
CA VAL A 49 -6.11 -0.29 3.31
C VAL A 49 -5.58 -0.98 2.06
N PRO A 50 -4.40 -1.61 2.07
CA PRO A 50 -3.84 -2.22 0.87
C PRO A 50 -4.62 -3.45 0.43
N THR A 51 -4.64 -3.71 -0.88
CA THR A 51 -5.07 -5.03 -1.39
C THR A 51 -4.09 -6.13 -0.99
N ARG A 52 -4.51 -7.39 -1.09
CA ARG A 52 -3.65 -8.55 -0.80
C ARG A 52 -2.43 -8.59 -1.74
N GLU A 53 -2.63 -8.26 -3.00
CA GLU A 53 -1.61 -8.20 -4.04
C GLU A 53 -0.61 -7.08 -3.77
N MET A 54 -1.09 -5.93 -3.27
CA MET A 54 -0.22 -4.84 -2.83
C MET A 54 0.64 -5.24 -1.63
N ILE A 55 0.06 -5.92 -0.65
CA ILE A 55 0.83 -6.46 0.49
C ILE A 55 1.90 -7.45 -0.02
N TYR A 56 1.56 -8.34 -0.95
CA TYR A 56 2.49 -9.29 -1.53
C TYR A 56 3.65 -8.57 -2.25
N LEU A 57 3.34 -7.60 -3.10
CA LEU A 57 4.35 -6.79 -3.81
C LEU A 57 5.30 -6.09 -2.83
N LEU A 58 4.77 -5.47 -1.77
CA LEU A 58 5.58 -4.77 -0.76
C LEU A 58 6.44 -5.72 0.08
N SER A 59 5.93 -6.93 0.36
CA SER A 59 6.67 -7.93 1.14
C SER A 59 7.90 -8.46 0.41
N PHE A 60 7.89 -8.42 -0.93
CA PHE A 60 8.98 -8.88 -1.80
C PHE A 60 9.47 -7.76 -2.72
N TYR A 61 9.44 -6.52 -2.23
CA TYR A 61 9.73 -5.35 -3.04
C TYR A 61 11.16 -5.37 -3.60
N ASP A 62 12.13 -5.87 -2.84
CA ASP A 62 13.53 -6.00 -3.27
C ASP A 62 13.68 -6.86 -4.54
N GLN A 63 12.87 -7.90 -4.69
CA GLN A 63 12.83 -8.75 -5.88
C GLN A 63 12.11 -8.08 -7.04
N PHE A 64 11.01 -7.37 -6.76
CA PHE A 64 10.14 -6.78 -7.78
C PHE A 64 10.55 -5.38 -8.24
N ALA A 65 11.38 -4.65 -7.50
CA ALA A 65 11.71 -3.25 -7.77
C ALA A 65 12.29 -3.00 -9.19
N GLN A 66 12.89 -4.02 -9.80
CA GLN A 66 13.43 -3.94 -11.16
C GLN A 66 12.37 -4.03 -12.26
N SER A 67 11.18 -4.56 -11.98
CA SER A 67 10.12 -4.78 -12.98
C SER A 67 8.79 -4.12 -12.62
N HIS A 68 8.54 -3.90 -11.33
CA HIS A 68 7.29 -3.36 -10.79
C HIS A 68 7.55 -2.05 -10.09
N ARG A 69 7.49 -0.95 -10.85
CA ARG A 69 7.68 0.40 -10.31
C ARG A 69 6.39 0.94 -9.70
N LEU A 70 6.47 1.30 -8.42
CA LEU A 70 5.42 2.05 -7.72
C LEU A 70 5.50 3.56 -8.01
N TRP A 71 6.69 4.05 -8.32
CA TRP A 71 6.93 5.43 -8.70
C TRP A 71 6.70 5.65 -10.18
N SER A 72 5.98 6.72 -10.51
CA SER A 72 5.88 7.24 -11.88
C SER A 72 7.28 7.54 -12.44
N PRO A 73 7.50 7.43 -13.76
CA PRO A 73 8.80 7.69 -14.37
C PRO A 73 9.41 9.07 -14.07
N ASN A 74 8.57 10.07 -13.87
CA ASN A 74 8.96 11.44 -13.53
C ASN A 74 9.06 11.70 -12.01
N SER A 75 8.95 10.67 -11.17
CA SER A 75 9.01 10.74 -9.70
C SER A 75 7.99 11.66 -9.03
N THR A 76 6.85 11.92 -9.66
CA THR A 76 5.81 12.81 -9.12
C THR A 76 4.62 12.08 -8.49
N HIS A 77 4.43 10.79 -8.77
CA HIS A 77 3.30 10.02 -8.28
C HIS A 77 3.72 8.64 -7.77
N LEU A 78 2.98 8.16 -6.76
CA LEU A 78 3.00 6.77 -6.31
C LEU A 78 1.69 6.09 -6.69
N VAL A 79 1.75 4.88 -7.25
CA VAL A 79 0.59 4.02 -7.53
C VAL A 79 0.46 2.92 -6.48
N TYR A 80 -0.76 2.56 -6.10
CA TYR A 80 -1.02 1.47 -5.17
C TYR A 80 -2.44 0.93 -5.31
N GLY A 81 -2.63 -0.33 -4.93
CA GLY A 81 -3.96 -0.93 -4.80
C GLY A 81 -4.51 -0.73 -3.39
N GLU A 82 -5.76 -0.30 -3.29
CA GLU A 82 -6.46 -0.11 -2.01
C GLU A 82 -7.85 -0.74 -2.00
N VAL A 83 -8.33 -1.04 -0.79
CA VAL A 83 -9.66 -1.58 -0.49
C VAL A 83 -10.45 -0.51 0.26
N THR A 84 -11.64 -0.22 -0.24
CA THR A 84 -12.57 0.71 0.39
C THR A 84 -13.40 0.03 1.48
N SER A 85 -14.13 0.80 2.28
CA SER A 85 -14.90 0.29 3.42
C SER A 85 -16.01 -0.70 3.06
N ASP A 86 -16.50 -0.65 1.81
CA ASP A 86 -17.50 -1.59 1.29
C ASP A 86 -16.87 -2.86 0.67
N GLY A 87 -15.54 -2.96 0.69
CA GLY A 87 -14.79 -4.10 0.18
C GLY A 87 -14.41 -4.01 -1.31
N GLN A 88 -14.69 -2.90 -1.99
CA GLN A 88 -14.28 -2.71 -3.38
C GLN A 88 -12.80 -2.32 -3.48
N SER A 89 -12.12 -2.84 -4.51
CA SER A 89 -10.71 -2.60 -4.75
C SER A 89 -10.47 -1.66 -5.92
N PHE A 90 -9.61 -0.66 -5.70
CA PHE A 90 -9.22 0.32 -6.71
C PHE A 90 -7.70 0.42 -6.81
N VAL A 91 -7.24 0.84 -7.99
CA VAL A 91 -5.89 1.35 -8.19
C VAL A 91 -5.94 2.87 -8.06
N SER A 92 -5.10 3.39 -7.19
CA SER A 92 -5.04 4.81 -6.87
C SER A 92 -3.64 5.37 -7.10
N ILE A 93 -3.58 6.66 -7.40
CA ILE A 93 -2.33 7.42 -7.47
C ILE A 93 -2.35 8.58 -6.49
N VAL A 94 -1.21 8.89 -5.89
CA VAL A 94 -1.03 10.08 -5.04
C VAL A 94 0.10 10.96 -5.60
N ASP A 95 -0.17 12.25 -5.78
CA ASP A 95 0.83 13.26 -6.15
C ASP A 95 1.74 13.53 -4.95
N THR A 96 3.04 13.30 -5.11
CA THR A 96 4.06 13.44 -4.06
C THR A 96 4.78 14.78 -4.08
N THR A 97 4.47 15.64 -5.04
CA THR A 97 5.07 16.98 -5.18
C THR A 97 4.40 18.01 -4.27
N ARG A 98 3.25 17.65 -3.68
CA ARG A 98 2.46 18.50 -2.81
C ARG A 98 2.55 18.02 -1.36
N PRO A 99 2.63 18.93 -0.37
CA PRO A 99 2.62 18.56 1.05
C PRO A 99 1.36 17.82 1.50
N VAL A 100 0.22 18.16 0.88
CA VAL A 100 -1.07 17.49 1.10
C VAL A 100 -1.63 17.10 -0.26
N SER A 101 -2.00 15.83 -0.39
CA SER A 101 -2.47 15.24 -1.65
C SER A 101 -3.62 14.31 -1.36
N ILE A 102 -4.70 14.44 -2.15
CA ILE A 102 -5.85 13.54 -2.11
C ILE A 102 -5.61 12.49 -3.21
N PRO A 103 -5.56 11.19 -2.87
CA PRO A 103 -5.41 10.15 -3.86
C PRO A 103 -6.52 10.17 -4.91
N LEU A 104 -6.15 9.91 -6.16
CA LEU A 104 -7.07 9.76 -7.28
C LEU A 104 -7.20 8.28 -7.62
N ASN A 105 -8.42 7.74 -7.53
CA ASN A 105 -8.74 6.41 -8.03
C ASN A 105 -8.75 6.47 -9.56
N ILE A 106 -7.92 5.68 -10.22
CA ILE A 106 -7.74 5.71 -11.68
C ILE A 106 -8.36 4.50 -12.39
N ALA A 107 -8.61 3.40 -11.67
CA ALA A 107 -9.24 2.21 -12.20
C ALA A 107 -9.76 1.28 -11.10
N ASP A 108 -10.72 0.43 -11.45
CA ASP A 108 -11.02 -0.78 -10.68
C ASP A 108 -9.82 -1.73 -10.78
N GLY A 109 -9.41 -2.34 -9.67
CA GLY A 109 -8.29 -3.28 -9.69
C GLY A 109 -7.60 -3.44 -8.34
N VAL A 110 -6.65 -4.37 -8.30
CA VAL A 110 -5.95 -4.73 -7.06
C VAL A 110 -4.47 -4.36 -7.07
N ILE A 111 -3.89 -4.04 -8.24
CA ILE A 111 -2.48 -3.70 -8.38
C ILE A 111 -2.29 -2.77 -9.57
N GLY A 112 -1.44 -1.76 -9.40
CA GLY A 112 -1.00 -0.85 -10.46
C GLY A 112 0.51 -0.78 -10.49
N ILE A 113 1.08 -0.71 -11.70
CA ILE A 113 2.52 -0.68 -11.94
C ILE A 113 2.80 0.32 -13.05
N TRP A 114 3.78 1.19 -12.84
CA TRP A 114 4.26 2.09 -13.88
C TRP A 114 5.16 1.36 -14.88
N SER A 115 4.98 1.65 -16.17
CA SER A 115 5.92 1.27 -17.23
C SER A 115 7.15 2.19 -17.25
N PHE A 116 8.18 1.79 -17.99
CA PHE A 116 9.44 2.53 -18.15
C PHE A 116 9.41 3.60 -19.26
N SER A 117 8.26 3.80 -19.91
CA SER A 117 8.10 4.65 -21.10
C SER A 117 7.85 6.11 -20.77
#